data_AF-T0LCB6-F1
#
_entry.id   AF-T0LCB6-F1
#
_cell.length_a   1.000
_cell.length_b   1.000
_cell.length_c   1.000
_cell.angle_alpha   90.00
_cell.angle_beta   90.00
_cell.angle_gamma   90.00
#
_symmetry.space_group_name_H-M   'P 1'
#
loop_
_entity.id
_entity.type
_entity.pdbx_description
1 polymer ?
#
loop_
_entity_poly.entity_id
_entity_poly.type
_entity_poly.pdbx_seq_one_letter_code
_entity_poly.pdbx_strand_id
1 'polypeptide(L)'
;MVKFKLRTKFVIAMNSLPTFTRVDDALWRRLVVINFGIKFTRIPKHKHEKRINEHLLDQIEDNPQLYNQFIQLLLQYYTGSSISESELPEKFACLLDEIKAVEDAFGLFLVNNVIYDINSVLTIREILEKALECESIPEPNTSSYKTYSRKIHEYIQNVNASLDLKGKDRIHIGAHRREGKVVRGIRGLSFNK
;
A
#
# COMPACT_ATOMS: atom_id res chain seq x y z
N MET A 1 -20.64 30.57 15.47
CA MET A 1 -20.24 29.24 14.95
C MET A 1 -18.78 29.02 15.32
N VAL A 2 -18.49 28.13 16.27
CA VAL A 2 -17.11 27.85 16.72
C VAL A 2 -16.48 26.85 15.74
N LYS A 3 -15.38 27.24 15.10
CA LYS A 3 -14.56 26.34 14.26
C LYS A 3 -13.34 25.87 15.05
N PHE A 4 -13.24 24.58 15.32
CA PHE A 4 -12.05 23.99 15.94
C PHE A 4 -11.01 23.66 14.88
N LYS A 5 -9.78 24.11 15.11
CA LYS A 5 -8.61 23.70 14.32
C LYS A 5 -7.94 22.53 15.03
N LEU A 6 -8.15 21.32 14.53
CA LEU A 6 -7.51 20.12 15.08
C LEU A 6 -5.99 20.17 14.83
N ARG A 7 -5.21 20.03 15.90
CA ARG A 7 -3.74 19.86 15.83
C ARG A 7 -3.41 18.52 16.47
N THR A 8 -3.46 17.45 15.69
CA THR A 8 -3.18 16.09 16.19
C THR A 8 -2.17 15.39 15.29
N LYS A 9 -1.35 14.53 15.91
CA LYS A 9 -0.51 13.55 15.23
C LYS A 9 -0.99 12.16 15.63
N PHE A 10 -1.14 11.27 14.66
CA PHE A 10 -1.49 9.87 14.91
C PHE A 10 -0.21 9.04 14.91
N VAL A 11 -0.01 8.28 15.99
CA VAL A 11 1.04 7.26 16.08
C VAL A 11 0.33 5.94 16.28
N ILE A 12 0.55 5.01 15.35
CA ILE A 12 -0.16 3.72 15.31
C ILE A 12 0.90 2.62 15.27
N ALA A 13 0.83 1.69 16.22
CA ALA A 13 1.65 0.49 16.24
C ALA A 13 0.81 -0.71 15.79
N MET A 14 1.30 -1.47 14.82
CA MET A 14 0.56 -2.57 14.19
C MET A 14 1.50 -3.63 13.63
N ASN A 15 1.02 -4.87 13.60
CA ASN A 15 1.76 -6.01 13.06
C ASN A 15 1.68 -6.11 11.53
N SER A 16 0.67 -5.47 10.94
CA SER A 16 0.44 -5.39 9.50
C SER A 16 0.11 -3.96 9.11
N LEU A 17 0.37 -3.61 7.86
CA LEU A 17 0.08 -2.28 7.34
C LEU A 17 -1.42 -1.99 7.36
N PRO A 18 -1.81 -0.73 7.65
CA PRO A 18 -3.21 -0.34 7.63
C PRO A 18 -3.72 -0.31 6.19
N THR A 19 -5.00 -0.65 6.00
CA THR A 19 -5.66 -0.44 4.72
C THR A 19 -6.36 0.92 4.73
N PHE A 20 -6.20 1.67 3.64
CA PHE A 20 -6.84 2.97 3.48
C PHE A 20 -8.02 2.88 2.52
N THR A 21 -9.17 3.43 2.91
CA THR A 21 -10.37 3.45 2.06
C THR A 21 -10.24 4.40 0.86
N ARG A 22 -9.46 5.47 1.04
CA ARG A 22 -9.07 6.42 -0.02
C ARG A 22 -7.60 6.73 0.14
N VAL A 23 -6.86 6.53 -0.93
CA VAL A 23 -5.42 6.76 -1.02
C VAL A 23 -5.24 7.87 -2.05
N ASP A 24 -4.64 8.98 -1.63
CA ASP A 24 -4.23 10.07 -2.50
C ASP A 24 -2.75 10.42 -2.24
N ASP A 25 -2.11 11.16 -3.16
CA ASP A 25 -0.72 11.58 -2.99
C ASP A 25 -0.52 12.41 -1.71
N ALA A 26 -1.57 13.11 -1.29
CA ALA A 26 -1.53 13.96 -0.12
C ALA A 26 -1.41 13.13 1.17
N LEU A 27 -2.07 11.97 1.24
CA LEU A 27 -1.94 11.01 2.33
C LEU A 27 -0.53 10.43 2.36
N TRP A 28 0.00 10.00 1.21
CA TRP A 28 1.35 9.44 1.12
C TRP A 28 2.43 10.40 1.60
N ARG A 29 2.37 11.69 1.23
CA ARG A 29 3.32 12.71 1.70
C ARG A 29 3.29 12.93 3.21
N ARG A 30 2.26 12.44 3.92
CA ARG A 30 2.07 12.62 5.37
C ARG A 30 2.30 11.33 6.17
N LEU A 31 2.41 10.18 5.50
CA LEU A 31 2.66 8.91 6.15
C LEU A 31 4.16 8.72 6.36
N VAL A 32 4.52 8.31 7.57
CA VAL A 32 5.85 7.82 7.91
C VAL A 32 5.68 6.42 8.47
N VAL A 33 6.26 5.43 7.80
CA VAL A 33 6.19 4.04 8.22
C VAL A 33 7.56 3.62 8.76
N ILE A 34 7.57 3.11 9.99
CA ILE A 34 8.77 2.64 10.65
C ILE A 34 8.63 1.15 10.87
N ASN A 35 9.47 0.36 10.21
CA ASN A 35 9.49 -1.09 10.38
C ASN A 35 10.41 -1.47 11.54
N PHE A 36 9.86 -2.20 12.50
CA PHE A 36 10.62 -2.79 13.59
C PHE A 36 10.90 -4.26 13.30
N GLY A 37 11.98 -4.53 12.57
CA GLY A 37 12.41 -5.90 12.23
C GLY A 37 13.01 -6.71 13.38
N ILE A 38 13.01 -6.16 14.60
CA ILE A 38 13.52 -6.82 15.81
C ILE A 38 12.39 -6.97 16.81
N LYS A 39 12.22 -8.21 17.30
CA LYS A 39 11.30 -8.52 18.39
C LYS A 39 12.05 -8.59 19.71
N PHE A 40 11.58 -7.86 20.71
CA PHE A 40 12.17 -7.93 22.06
C PHE A 40 11.47 -9.02 22.88
N THR A 41 12.22 -10.00 23.38
CA THR A 41 11.71 -11.14 24.16
C THR A 41 12.58 -11.43 25.37
N ARG A 42 12.07 -12.14 26.38
CA ARG A 42 12.87 -12.53 27.55
C ARG A 42 14.01 -13.48 27.21
N ILE A 43 13.74 -14.42 26.30
CA ILE A 43 14.66 -15.50 25.90
C ILE A 43 14.71 -15.50 24.37
N PRO A 44 15.66 -14.77 23.75
CA PRO A 44 15.82 -14.74 22.30
C PRO A 44 16.23 -16.12 21.78
N LYS A 45 15.47 -16.64 20.82
CA LYS A 45 15.75 -17.93 20.15
C LYS A 45 16.09 -17.77 18.68
N HIS A 46 15.61 -16.68 18.05
CA HIS A 46 15.79 -16.42 16.63
C HIS A 46 16.70 -15.22 16.36
N LYS A 47 17.29 -15.15 15.15
CA LYS A 47 18.21 -14.08 14.74
C LYS A 47 17.61 -12.67 14.85
N HIS A 48 16.29 -12.55 14.70
CA HIS A 48 15.53 -11.31 14.77
C HIS A 48 14.99 -11.00 16.18
N GLU A 49 15.38 -11.79 17.19
CA GLU A 49 14.99 -11.57 18.57
C GLU A 49 16.13 -10.96 19.38
N LYS A 50 15.80 -10.01 20.24
CA LYS A 50 16.73 -9.38 21.19
C LYS A 50 16.16 -9.46 22.60
N ARG A 51 17.05 -9.52 23.59
CA ARG A 51 16.63 -9.58 24.98
C ARG A 51 15.93 -8.28 25.36
N ILE A 52 14.70 -8.38 25.88
CA ILE A 52 13.96 -7.22 26.38
C ILE A 52 14.62 -6.72 27.67
N ASN A 53 14.74 -5.40 27.79
CA ASN A 53 15.11 -4.74 29.04
C ASN A 53 13.82 -4.31 29.74
N GLU A 54 13.42 -5.04 30.78
CA GLU A 54 12.19 -4.77 31.53
C GLU A 54 12.30 -3.53 32.44
N HIS A 55 13.52 -3.11 32.76
CA HIS A 55 13.82 -1.96 33.61
C HIS A 55 14.25 -0.73 32.81
N LEU A 56 13.94 -0.69 31.50
CA LEU A 56 14.38 0.42 30.66
C LEU A 56 13.80 1.76 31.12
N LEU A 57 12.54 1.78 31.55
CA LEU A 57 11.89 2.98 32.06
C LEU A 57 12.58 3.48 33.32
N ASP A 58 12.74 2.61 34.32
CA ASP A 58 13.45 2.91 35.57
C ASP A 58 14.86 3.46 35.26
N GLN A 59 15.60 2.82 34.35
CA GLN A 59 16.94 3.26 33.95
C GLN A 59 16.97 4.63 33.26
N ILE A 60 15.90 5.02 32.58
CA ILE A 60 15.78 6.35 31.96
C ILE A 60 15.45 7.39 33.02
N GLU A 61 14.49 7.10 33.90
CA GLU A 61 14.02 8.02 34.95
C GLU A 61 15.07 8.24 36.04
N ASP A 62 15.73 7.16 36.46
CA ASP A 62 16.78 7.18 37.49
C ASP A 62 18.13 7.69 36.96
N ASN A 63 18.24 7.98 35.67
CA ASN A 63 19.43 8.57 35.05
C ASN A 63 19.14 10.02 34.61
N PRO A 64 19.43 11.02 35.49
CA PRO A 64 19.20 12.43 35.18
C PRO A 64 19.89 12.90 33.91
N GLN A 65 21.06 12.35 33.56
CA GLN A 65 21.76 12.74 32.33
C GLN A 65 20.98 12.30 31.10
N LEU A 66 20.52 11.05 31.07
CA LEU A 66 19.79 10.50 29.94
C LEU A 66 18.41 11.14 29.80
N TYR A 67 17.71 11.34 30.92
CA TYR A 67 16.45 12.06 30.96
C TYR A 67 16.61 13.50 30.42
N ASN A 68 17.60 14.25 30.94
CA ASN A 68 17.83 15.62 30.51
C ASN A 68 18.22 15.71 29.03
N GLN A 69 19.04 14.78 28.53
CA GLN A 69 19.38 14.70 27.10
C GLN A 69 18.13 14.45 26.24
N PHE A 70 17.26 13.54 26.66
CA PHE A 70 16.01 13.26 25.94
C PHE A 70 15.08 14.48 25.92
N ILE A 71 14.87 15.13 27.06
CA ILE A 71 14.06 16.37 27.14
C ILE A 71 14.68 17.50 26.30
N GLN A 72 16.00 17.65 26.33
CA GLN A 72 16.69 18.66 25.53
C GLN A 72 16.48 18.43 24.03
N LEU A 73 16.54 17.18 23.56
CA LEU A 73 16.19 16.83 22.18
C LEU A 73 14.73 17.19 21.84
N LEU A 74 13.78 16.92 22.74
CA LEU A 74 12.38 17.30 22.54
C LEU A 74 12.17 18.81 22.49
N LEU A 75 12.90 19.58 23.32
CA LEU A 75 12.84 21.04 23.31
C LEU A 75 13.49 21.63 22.05
N GLN A 76 14.60 21.06 21.58
CA GLN A 76 15.20 21.43 20.30
C GLN A 76 14.23 21.19 19.14
N TYR A 77 13.51 20.05 19.17
CA TYR A 77 12.42 19.78 18.24
C TYR A 77 11.32 20.85 18.35
N TYR A 78 10.80 21.09 19.54
CA TYR A 78 9.69 22.03 19.74
C TYR A 78 10.01 23.46 19.30
N THR A 79 11.24 23.92 19.55
CA THR A 79 11.69 25.29 19.21
C THR A 79 12.06 25.46 17.73
N GLY A 80 12.04 24.39 16.94
CA GLY A 80 12.32 24.42 15.50
C GLY A 80 13.81 24.61 15.15
N SER A 81 14.71 24.53 16.13
CA SER A 81 16.13 24.86 15.99
C SER A 81 16.93 23.78 15.22
N SER A 82 16.36 22.60 14.95
CA SER A 82 17.13 21.45 14.41
C SER A 82 16.36 20.47 13.51
N ILE A 83 15.06 20.65 13.27
CA ILE A 83 14.25 19.63 12.58
C ILE A 83 14.39 19.69 11.06
N SER A 84 14.59 20.89 10.49
CA SER A 84 14.74 21.01 9.04
C SER A 84 15.96 20.25 8.49
N GLU A 85 16.92 19.90 9.36
CA GLU A 85 18.16 19.19 9.01
C GLU A 85 18.27 17.78 9.61
N SER A 86 17.33 17.37 10.48
CA SER A 86 17.33 16.02 11.02
C SER A 86 16.76 15.06 9.98
N GLU A 87 17.61 14.60 9.08
CA GLU A 87 17.27 13.58 8.09
C GLU A 87 16.76 12.32 8.81
N LEU A 88 15.60 11.82 8.38
CA LEU A 88 15.10 10.53 8.84
C LEU A 88 16.21 9.50 8.56
N PRO A 89 16.69 8.74 9.56
CA PRO A 89 17.77 7.79 9.34
C PRO A 89 17.42 6.87 8.16
N GLU A 90 18.35 6.71 7.20
CA GLU A 90 18.09 6.04 5.91
C GLU A 90 17.39 4.68 6.05
N LYS A 91 17.74 3.91 7.09
CA LYS A 91 17.11 2.63 7.45
C LYS A 91 15.58 2.69 7.66
N PHE A 92 15.01 3.89 7.78
CA PHE A 92 13.59 4.14 7.94
C PHE A 92 12.95 4.85 6.72
N ALA A 93 13.75 5.36 5.78
CA ALA A 93 13.25 6.14 4.64
C ALA A 93 12.68 5.28 3.50
N CYS A 94 13.18 4.06 3.28
CA CYS A 94 12.81 3.23 2.11
C CYS A 94 11.42 2.59 2.16
N LEU A 95 10.82 2.45 3.35
CA LEU A 95 9.62 1.61 3.51
C LEU A 95 8.39 2.17 2.79
N LEU A 96 8.27 3.49 2.63
CA LEU A 96 7.06 4.08 2.05
C LEU A 96 6.94 3.77 0.55
N ASP A 97 8.03 3.83 -0.19
CA ASP A 97 8.02 3.55 -1.63
C ASP A 97 7.90 2.06 -1.91
N GLU A 98 8.45 1.19 -1.04
CA GLU A 98 8.16 -0.25 -1.07
C GLU A 98 6.68 -0.54 -0.82
N ILE A 99 6.03 0.17 0.11
CA ILE A 99 4.59 0.02 0.39
C ILE A 99 3.74 0.49 -0.78
N LYS A 100 4.09 1.62 -1.40
CA LYS A 100 3.45 2.06 -2.65
C LYS A 100 3.63 1.02 -3.75
N ALA A 101 4.83 0.45 -3.88
CA ALA A 101 5.10 -0.58 -4.88
C ALA A 101 4.31 -1.87 -4.63
N VAL A 102 4.10 -2.27 -3.37
CA VAL A 102 3.24 -3.41 -3.00
C VAL A 102 1.77 -3.09 -3.28
N GLU A 103 1.29 -1.89 -2.94
CA GLU A 103 -0.06 -1.48 -3.31
C GLU A 103 -0.23 -1.41 -4.84
N ASP A 104 0.78 -0.96 -5.58
CA ASP A 104 0.75 -0.86 -7.03
C ASP A 104 1.21 -2.13 -7.76
N ALA A 105 1.57 -3.19 -7.03
CA ALA A 105 2.05 -4.45 -7.61
C ALA A 105 1.02 -5.04 -8.58
N PHE A 106 -0.26 -4.93 -8.24
CA PHE A 106 -1.34 -5.33 -9.13
C PHE A 106 -1.47 -4.41 -10.35
N GLY A 107 -1.25 -3.10 -10.20
CA GLY A 107 -1.23 -2.15 -11.32
C GLY A 107 -0.09 -2.45 -12.28
N LEU A 108 1.12 -2.67 -11.76
CA LEU A 108 2.29 -3.10 -12.52
C LEU A 108 2.07 -4.46 -13.19
N PHE A 109 1.44 -5.41 -12.51
CA PHE A 109 1.03 -6.68 -13.12
C PHE A 109 0.15 -6.44 -14.35
N LEU A 110 -0.87 -5.58 -14.25
CA LEU A 110 -1.77 -5.27 -15.37
C LEU A 110 -0.99 -4.68 -16.55
N VAL A 111 -0.11 -3.70 -16.30
CA VAL A 111 0.70 -3.06 -17.35
C VAL A 111 1.63 -4.05 -18.05
N ASN A 112 2.27 -4.95 -17.29
CA ASN A 112 3.27 -5.86 -17.84
C ASN A 112 2.67 -7.11 -18.51
N ASN A 113 1.50 -7.56 -18.04
CA ASN A 113 0.94 -8.86 -18.43
C ASN A 113 -0.36 -8.77 -19.22
N VAL A 114 -1.04 -7.62 -19.27
CA VAL A 114 -2.32 -7.48 -19.96
C VAL A 114 -2.17 -6.48 -21.10
N ILE A 115 -2.36 -6.95 -22.34
CA ILE A 115 -2.19 -6.15 -23.55
C ILE A 115 -3.54 -5.91 -24.24
N TYR A 116 -3.60 -4.91 -25.11
CA TYR A 116 -4.77 -4.66 -25.96
C TYR A 116 -4.84 -5.70 -27.09
N ASP A 117 -5.98 -6.38 -27.20
CA ASP A 117 -6.31 -7.28 -28.31
C ASP A 117 -7.82 -7.23 -28.56
N ILE A 118 -8.20 -6.65 -29.70
CA ILE A 118 -9.60 -6.36 -30.07
C ILE A 118 -10.50 -7.61 -30.14
N ASN A 119 -9.91 -8.77 -30.42
CA ASN A 119 -10.64 -10.02 -30.64
C ASN A 119 -10.72 -10.89 -29.40
N SER A 120 -9.98 -10.56 -28.34
CA SER A 120 -9.94 -11.34 -27.12
C SER A 120 -10.95 -10.83 -26.09
N VAL A 121 -11.33 -11.76 -25.20
CA VAL A 121 -12.19 -11.49 -24.06
C VAL A 121 -11.56 -12.12 -22.83
N LEU A 122 -11.14 -11.29 -21.88
CA LEU A 122 -10.66 -11.72 -20.57
C LEU A 122 -11.72 -11.48 -19.51
N THR A 123 -11.85 -12.37 -18.54
CA THR A 123 -12.68 -12.16 -17.36
C THR A 123 -11.85 -11.59 -16.21
N ILE A 124 -12.50 -10.85 -15.31
CA ILE A 124 -11.85 -10.36 -14.07
C ILE A 124 -11.27 -11.54 -13.28
N ARG A 125 -11.97 -12.67 -13.28
CA ARG A 125 -11.54 -13.89 -12.61
C ARG A 125 -10.23 -14.42 -13.19
N GLU A 126 -10.09 -14.52 -14.52
CA GLU A 126 -8.85 -14.96 -15.16
C GLU A 126 -7.67 -14.02 -14.84
N ILE A 127 -7.93 -12.71 -14.81
CA ILE A 127 -6.91 -11.70 -14.43
C ILE A 127 -6.44 -11.94 -12.99
N LEU A 128 -7.36 -12.19 -12.07
CA LEU A 128 -7.03 -12.48 -10.67
C LEU A 128 -6.32 -13.81 -10.50
N GLU A 129 -6.77 -14.85 -11.21
CA GLU A 129 -6.13 -16.18 -11.21
C GLU A 129 -4.67 -16.08 -11.63
N LYS A 130 -4.39 -15.30 -12.68
CA LYS A 130 -3.01 -15.11 -13.16
C LYS A 130 -2.19 -14.17 -12.27
N ALA A 131 -2.81 -13.18 -11.64
CA ALA A 131 -2.11 -12.25 -10.75
C ALA A 131 -1.74 -12.88 -9.39
N LEU A 132 -2.57 -13.79 -8.90
CA LEU A 132 -2.47 -14.35 -7.55
C LEU A 132 -1.80 -15.72 -7.51
N GLU A 133 -1.65 -16.40 -8.65
CA GLU A 133 -0.98 -17.70 -8.95
C GLU A 133 -1.29 -18.89 -8.01
N CYS A 134 -1.27 -18.71 -6.69
CA CYS A 134 -1.50 -19.71 -5.63
C CYS A 134 -2.31 -19.21 -4.43
N GLU A 135 -2.70 -17.92 -4.36
CA GLU A 135 -3.57 -17.42 -3.29
C GLU A 135 -5.07 -17.65 -3.56
N SER A 136 -5.88 -17.69 -2.51
CA SER A 136 -7.33 -17.82 -2.65
C SER A 136 -7.92 -16.56 -3.31
N ILE A 137 -8.63 -16.75 -4.41
CA ILE A 137 -9.28 -15.67 -5.14
C ILE A 137 -10.35 -15.06 -4.22
N PRO A 138 -10.34 -13.73 -4.02
CA PRO A 138 -11.36 -13.09 -3.18
C PRO A 138 -12.75 -13.22 -3.81
N GLU A 139 -13.75 -13.55 -2.99
CA GLU A 139 -15.14 -13.67 -3.43
C GLU A 139 -15.68 -12.32 -3.97
N PRO A 140 -16.57 -12.31 -4.98
CA PRO A 140 -17.04 -11.09 -5.65
C PRO A 140 -17.62 -10.00 -4.73
N ASN A 141 -18.19 -10.40 -3.60
CA ASN A 141 -18.84 -9.49 -2.65
C ASN A 141 -17.87 -8.85 -1.64
N THR A 142 -16.60 -9.26 -1.62
CA THR A 142 -15.59 -8.79 -0.67
C THR A 142 -15.03 -7.41 -1.03
N SER A 143 -14.53 -6.70 -0.02
CA SER A 143 -13.83 -5.42 -0.21
C SER A 143 -12.59 -5.57 -1.12
N SER A 144 -11.85 -6.67 -0.96
CA SER A 144 -10.67 -6.98 -1.76
C SER A 144 -11.00 -7.14 -3.24
N TYR A 145 -12.05 -7.92 -3.58
CA TYR A 145 -12.48 -8.09 -4.97
C TYR A 145 -12.92 -6.77 -5.61
N LYS A 146 -13.66 -5.93 -4.87
CA LYS A 146 -14.08 -4.60 -5.34
C LYS A 146 -12.89 -3.69 -5.60
N THR A 147 -11.84 -3.78 -4.77
CA THR A 147 -10.60 -3.02 -4.93
C THR A 147 -9.87 -3.42 -6.22
N TYR A 148 -9.70 -4.72 -6.47
CA TYR A 148 -9.12 -5.21 -7.72
C TYR A 148 -9.96 -4.82 -8.95
N SER A 149 -11.28 -4.98 -8.87
CA SER A 149 -12.19 -4.60 -9.95
C SER A 149 -12.10 -3.11 -10.30
N ARG A 150 -11.94 -2.24 -9.29
CA ARG A 150 -11.73 -0.80 -9.48
C ARG A 150 -10.42 -0.54 -10.23
N LYS A 151 -9.31 -1.16 -9.80
CA LYS A 151 -8.01 -1.01 -10.47
C LYS A 151 -8.03 -1.48 -11.92
N ILE A 152 -8.71 -2.59 -12.21
CA ILE A 152 -8.93 -3.06 -13.59
C ILE A 152 -9.73 -2.02 -14.40
N HIS A 153 -10.75 -1.41 -13.80
CA HIS A 153 -11.53 -0.36 -14.46
C HIS A 153 -10.69 0.89 -14.79
N GLU A 154 -9.87 1.34 -13.85
CA GLU A 154 -8.93 2.45 -14.03
C GLU A 154 -7.92 2.13 -15.14
N TYR A 155 -7.36 0.91 -15.13
CA TYR A 155 -6.48 0.43 -16.21
C TYR A 155 -7.16 0.49 -17.58
N ILE A 156 -8.39 -0.03 -17.70
CA ILE A 156 -9.18 0.02 -18.95
C ILE A 156 -9.40 1.46 -19.43
N GLN A 157 -9.69 2.38 -18.52
CA GLN A 157 -9.88 3.79 -18.87
C GLN A 157 -8.58 4.40 -19.39
N ASN A 158 -7.45 4.12 -18.74
CA ASN A 158 -6.14 4.61 -19.15
C ASN A 158 -5.71 4.05 -20.52
N VAL A 159 -5.95 2.76 -20.79
CA VAL A 159 -5.65 2.16 -22.11
C VAL A 159 -6.55 2.75 -23.20
N ASN A 160 -7.85 2.90 -22.94
CA ASN A 160 -8.76 3.55 -23.90
C ASN A 160 -8.33 4.99 -24.22
N ALA A 161 -7.89 5.75 -23.21
CA ALA A 161 -7.44 7.12 -23.39
C ALA A 161 -6.10 7.21 -24.14
N SER A 162 -5.13 6.38 -23.77
CA SER A 162 -3.78 6.39 -24.38
C SER A 162 -3.78 5.94 -25.83
N LEU A 163 -4.64 4.99 -26.20
CA LEU A 163 -4.79 4.49 -27.57
C LEU A 163 -5.92 5.19 -28.36
N ASP A 164 -6.57 6.20 -27.78
CA ASP A 164 -7.74 6.92 -28.34
C ASP A 164 -8.84 5.99 -28.89
N LEU A 165 -9.11 4.87 -28.21
CA LEU A 165 -10.03 3.84 -28.67
C LEU A 165 -11.49 4.31 -28.58
N LYS A 166 -12.22 4.21 -29.70
CA LYS A 166 -13.61 4.68 -29.84
C LYS A 166 -14.50 3.61 -30.45
N GLY A 167 -15.81 3.73 -30.22
CA GLY A 167 -16.82 2.88 -30.85
C GLY A 167 -16.61 1.39 -30.58
N LYS A 168 -16.42 0.60 -31.64
CA LYS A 168 -16.28 -0.86 -31.57
C LYS A 168 -14.93 -1.32 -31.00
N ASP A 169 -13.92 -0.46 -31.05
CA ASP A 169 -12.55 -0.78 -30.66
C ASP A 169 -12.29 -0.49 -29.17
N ARG A 170 -13.24 0.20 -28.52
CA ARG A 170 -13.20 0.57 -27.11
C ARG A 170 -13.27 -0.67 -26.21
N ILE A 171 -12.32 -0.76 -25.30
CA ILE A 171 -12.30 -1.77 -24.24
C ILE A 171 -13.47 -1.49 -23.29
N HIS A 172 -14.32 -2.49 -23.06
CA HIS A 172 -15.47 -2.36 -22.18
C HIS A 172 -15.80 -3.69 -21.51
N ILE A 173 -16.44 -3.58 -20.33
CA ILE A 173 -16.93 -4.73 -19.57
C ILE A 173 -18.38 -4.99 -19.98
N GLY A 174 -18.68 -6.22 -20.39
CA GLY A 174 -20.00 -6.57 -20.88
C GLY A 174 -20.26 -8.06 -20.92
N ALA A 175 -21.44 -8.42 -21.42
CA ALA A 175 -21.77 -9.80 -21.76
C ALA A 175 -21.22 -10.14 -23.15
N HIS A 176 -20.37 -11.15 -23.23
CA HIS A 176 -19.72 -11.60 -24.46
C HIS A 176 -19.93 -13.10 -24.66
N ARG A 177 -19.97 -13.55 -25.92
CA ARG A 177 -20.01 -14.98 -26.22
C ARG A 177 -18.59 -15.52 -26.34
N ARG A 178 -18.28 -16.56 -25.57
CA ARG A 178 -17.04 -17.33 -25.64
C ARG A 178 -17.40 -18.81 -25.59
N GLU A 179 -16.95 -19.58 -26.58
CA GLU A 179 -17.19 -21.04 -26.65
C GLU A 179 -18.68 -21.42 -26.50
N GLY A 180 -19.58 -20.64 -27.13
CA GLY A 180 -21.02 -20.88 -27.08
C GLY A 180 -21.71 -20.47 -25.77
N LYS A 181 -20.98 -20.02 -24.74
CA LYS A 181 -21.53 -19.53 -23.48
C LYS A 181 -21.46 -18.00 -23.40
N VAL A 182 -22.45 -17.40 -22.73
CA VAL A 182 -22.42 -15.96 -22.41
C VAL A 182 -21.63 -15.79 -21.12
N VAL A 183 -20.52 -15.07 -21.20
CA VAL A 183 -19.64 -14.74 -20.07
C VAL A 183 -19.60 -13.23 -19.87
N ARG A 184 -19.58 -12.78 -18.62
CA ARG A 184 -19.32 -11.37 -18.31
C ARG A 184 -17.81 -11.14 -18.33
N GLY A 185 -17.33 -10.52 -19.39
CA GLY A 185 -15.91 -10.34 -19.66
C GLY A 185 -15.57 -8.92 -20.05
N ILE A 186 -14.29 -8.70 -20.31
CA ILE A 186 -13.67 -7.46 -20.77
C ILE A 186 -13.20 -7.75 -22.18
N ARG A 187 -13.88 -7.18 -23.17
CA ARG A 187 -13.47 -7.28 -24.57
C ARG A 187 -12.33 -6.30 -24.83
N GLY A 188 -11.33 -6.72 -25.60
CA GLY A 188 -10.23 -5.84 -26.00
C GLY A 188 -8.94 -6.07 -25.21
N LEU A 189 -8.88 -7.08 -24.32
CA LEU A 189 -7.70 -7.38 -23.51
C LEU A 189 -7.30 -8.85 -23.66
N SER A 190 -6.00 -9.12 -23.77
CA SER A 190 -5.43 -10.47 -23.72
C SER A 190 -4.20 -10.48 -22.81
N PHE A 191 -3.74 -11.68 -22.43
CA PHE A 191 -2.47 -11.78 -21.72
C PHE A 191 -1.31 -11.69 -22.70
N ASN A 192 -0.24 -11.01 -22.27
CA ASN A 192 1.05 -11.08 -22.94
C ASN A 192 1.51 -12.55 -23.01
N LYS A 193 1.95 -12.98 -24.19
CA LYS A 193 2.39 -14.36 -24.45
C LYS A 193 3.81 -14.59 -23.97
#